data_AF-D6WG54-F1
#
_entry.id   AF-D6WG54-F1
#
_cell.length_a   1.000
_cell.length_b   1.000
_cell.length_c   1.000
_cell.angle_alpha   90.00
_cell.angle_beta   90.00
_cell.angle_gamma   90.00
#
_symmetry.space_group_name_H-M   'P 1'
#
loop_
_entity.id
_entity.type
_entity.pdbx_description
1 polymer ?
#
loop_
_entity_poly.entity_id
_entity_poly.type
_entity_poly.pdbx_seq_one_letter_code
_entity_poly.pdbx_strand_id
1 'polypeptide(L)'
;MTLVKIGAVGGIAPVTMGLLYRHKIEQNIKGTVYYKEALRTVRTNRGAVHLLGEPIKDGKIDLDDTETNFTSENSAHYEVPIRGPKQKGQVNLTATGS
;
A
#
# COMPACT_ATOMS: atom_id res chain seq x y z
N MET A 1 17.69 21.20 -32.95
CA MET A 1 17.22 20.85 -31.58
C MET A 1 16.63 19.43 -31.55
N THR A 2 17.43 18.41 -31.83
CA THR A 2 17.00 16.99 -31.86
C THR A 2 17.43 16.23 -30.61
N LEU A 3 18.59 16.57 -30.04
CA LEU A 3 19.14 15.91 -28.84
C LEU A 3 18.28 16.11 -27.58
N VAL A 4 17.77 17.32 -27.36
CA VAL A 4 16.91 17.66 -26.20
C VAL A 4 15.58 16.90 -26.24
N LYS A 5 15.02 16.67 -27.43
CA LYS A 5 13.79 15.88 -27.59
C LYS A 5 14.00 14.40 -27.26
N ILE A 6 15.13 13.83 -27.70
CA ILE A 6 15.46 12.42 -27.40
C ILE A 6 15.76 12.25 -25.90
N GLY A 7 16.51 13.17 -25.29
CA GLY A 7 16.77 13.18 -23.85
C GLY A 7 15.50 13.34 -23.01
N ALA A 8 14.58 14.22 -23.42
CA ALA A 8 13.30 14.40 -22.74
C ALA A 8 12.40 13.16 -22.85
N VAL A 9 12.27 12.55 -24.03
CA VAL A 9 11.47 11.32 -24.22
C VAL A 9 12.08 10.14 -23.48
N GLY A 10 13.42 10.02 -23.48
CA GLY A 10 14.14 8.98 -22.76
C GLY A 10 14.00 9.06 -21.24
N GLY A 11 13.84 10.26 -20.67
CA GLY A 11 13.60 10.44 -19.23
C GLY A 11 12.14 10.25 -18.80
N ILE A 12 11.17 10.62 -19.64
CA ILE A 12 9.74 10.51 -19.32
C ILE A 12 9.28 9.05 -19.29
N ALA A 13 9.67 8.26 -20.29
CA ALA A 13 9.24 6.86 -20.42
C ALA A 13 9.53 5.99 -19.16
N PRO A 14 10.76 5.95 -18.60
CA PRO A 14 11.04 5.14 -17.41
C PRO A 14 10.35 5.68 -16.15
N VAL A 15 10.23 7.01 -15.99
CA VAL A 15 9.53 7.60 -14.83
C VAL A 15 8.05 7.23 -14.85
N THR A 16 7.38 7.38 -16.00
CA THR A 16 5.97 6.96 -16.14
C THR A 16 5.81 5.47 -15.90
N MET A 17 6.72 4.65 -16.45
CA MET A 17 6.69 3.20 -16.26
C MET A 17 6.84 2.82 -14.77
N GLY A 18 7.78 3.43 -14.04
CA GLY A 18 7.98 3.18 -12.61
C GLY A 18 6.75 3.53 -11.77
N LEU A 19 6.09 4.65 -12.06
CA LEU A 19 4.85 5.04 -11.38
C LEU A 19 3.71 4.04 -11.64
N LEU A 20 3.58 3.55 -12.87
CA LEU A 20 2.56 2.55 -13.23
C LEU A 20 2.81 1.21 -12.53
N TYR A 21 4.06 0.75 -12.47
CA TYR A 21 4.40 -0.48 -11.75
C TYR A 21 4.10 -0.36 -10.26
N ARG A 22 4.48 0.74 -9.62
CA ARG A 22 4.15 1.01 -8.21
C ARG A 22 2.64 0.97 -7.98
N HIS A 23 1.87 1.63 -8.85
CA HIS A 23 0.41 1.63 -8.74
C HIS A 23 -0.18 0.23 -8.90
N LYS A 24 0.34 -0.55 -9.86
CA LYS A 24 -0.11 -1.93 -10.11
C LYS A 24 0.19 -2.83 -8.90
N ILE A 25 1.36 -2.74 -8.30
CA ILE A 25 1.71 -3.52 -7.11
C ILE A 25 0.78 -3.15 -5.95
N GLU A 26 0.57 -1.84 -5.70
CA GLU A 26 -0.36 -1.37 -4.66
C GLU A 26 -1.78 -1.93 -4.89
N GLN A 27 -2.27 -1.90 -6.13
CA GLN A 27 -3.57 -2.48 -6.47
C GLN A 27 -3.63 -3.99 -6.27
N ASN A 28 -2.57 -4.72 -6.59
CA ASN A 28 -2.52 -6.17 -6.36
C ASN A 28 -2.59 -6.48 -4.87
N ILE A 29 -1.81 -5.79 -4.04
CA ILE A 29 -1.82 -5.95 -2.58
C ILE A 29 -3.21 -5.65 -2.02
N LYS A 30 -3.81 -4.51 -2.40
CA LYS A 30 -5.18 -4.14 -2.01
C LYS A 30 -6.25 -5.10 -2.54
N GLY A 31 -5.96 -5.78 -3.65
CA GLY A 31 -6.82 -6.79 -4.26
C GLY A 31 -6.82 -8.13 -3.52
N THR A 32 -5.76 -8.45 -2.78
CA THR A 32 -5.62 -9.73 -2.07
C THR A 32 -6.71 -9.94 -1.01
N VAL A 33 -7.07 -11.20 -0.79
CA VAL A 33 -8.07 -11.58 0.22
C VAL A 33 -7.59 -11.18 1.62
N TYR A 34 -6.30 -11.39 1.92
CA TYR A 34 -5.70 -11.05 3.20
C TYR A 34 -5.82 -9.56 3.54
N TYR A 35 -5.55 -8.68 2.57
CA TYR A 35 -5.68 -7.24 2.77
C TYR A 35 -7.13 -6.82 3.07
N LYS A 36 -8.08 -7.38 2.32
CA LYS A 36 -9.51 -7.08 2.51
C LYS A 36 -10.02 -7.59 3.85
N GLU A 37 -9.66 -8.80 4.24
CA GLU A 37 -10.07 -9.40 5.53
C GLU A 37 -9.47 -8.65 6.72
N ALA A 38 -8.21 -8.22 6.61
CA ALA A 38 -7.61 -7.43 7.67
C ALA A 38 -8.25 -6.05 7.80
N LEU A 39 -8.50 -5.36 6.68
CA LEU A 39 -9.20 -4.07 6.71
C LEU A 39 -10.64 -4.22 7.23
N ARG A 40 -11.31 -5.31 6.88
CA ARG A 40 -12.63 -5.66 7.41
C ARG A 40 -12.56 -5.84 8.92
N THR A 41 -11.59 -6.60 9.43
CA THR A 41 -11.39 -6.83 10.87
C THR A 41 -11.21 -5.51 11.62
N VAL A 42 -10.38 -4.61 11.09
CA VAL A 42 -10.15 -3.26 11.66
C VAL A 42 -11.45 -2.45 11.67
N ARG A 43 -12.24 -2.49 10.58
CA ARG A 43 -13.52 -1.78 10.49
C ARG A 43 -14.62 -2.39 11.38
N THR A 44 -14.57 -3.68 11.67
CA THR A 44 -15.52 -4.34 12.57
C THR A 44 -15.15 -4.21 14.04
N ASN A 45 -13.88 -3.94 14.34
CA ASN A 45 -13.42 -3.79 15.71
C ASN A 45 -13.86 -2.42 16.26
N ARG A 46 -14.86 -2.43 17.16
CA ARG A 46 -15.41 -1.21 17.77
C ARG A 46 -14.35 -0.34 18.46
N GLY A 47 -13.29 -0.94 19.02
CA GLY A 47 -12.19 -0.21 19.63
C GLY A 47 -11.38 0.58 18.60
N ALA A 48 -11.00 -0.06 17.49
CA ALA A 48 -10.29 0.61 16.40
C ALA A 48 -11.15 1.72 15.77
N VAL A 49 -12.43 1.46 15.53
CA VAL A 49 -13.38 2.45 15.00
C VAL A 49 -13.57 3.62 15.97
N HIS A 50 -13.65 3.37 17.28
CA HIS A 50 -13.82 4.42 18.27
C HIS A 50 -12.62 5.38 18.33
N LEU A 51 -11.40 4.84 18.24
CA LEU A 51 -10.15 5.59 18.27
C LEU A 51 -9.90 6.38 16.97
N LEU A 52 -10.09 5.74 15.82
CA LEU A 52 -9.78 6.36 14.52
C LEU A 52 -10.92 7.27 14.04
N GLY A 53 -12.17 6.91 14.33
CA GLY A 53 -13.38 7.50 13.78
C GLY A 53 -13.74 6.97 12.39
N GLU A 54 -15.00 7.14 11.99
CA GLU A 54 -15.49 6.80 10.65
C GLU A 54 -15.53 8.03 9.72
N PRO A 55 -15.18 7.90 8.44
CA PRO A 55 -14.75 6.69 7.74
C PRO A 55 -13.25 6.39 7.90
N ILE A 56 -12.91 5.11 8.06
CA ILE A 56 -11.52 4.63 8.07
C ILE A 56 -11.01 4.50 6.63
N LYS A 57 -10.04 5.34 6.27
CA LYS A 57 -9.36 5.33 4.96
C LYS A 57 -7.99 4.69 5.08
N ASP A 58 -7.66 3.81 4.15
CA ASP A 58 -6.31 3.31 3.95
C ASP A 58 -5.43 4.37 3.25
N GLY A 59 -4.16 4.40 3.62
CA GLY A 59 -3.13 5.20 2.96
C GLY A 59 -2.37 4.41 1.90
N LYS A 60 -1.31 5.03 1.40
CA LYS A 60 -0.36 4.36 0.51
C LYS A 60 0.55 3.47 1.36
N ILE A 61 0.74 2.24 0.90
CA ILE A 61 1.74 1.33 1.45
C ILE A 61 3.09 1.80 0.91
N ASP A 62 4.10 1.87 1.77
CA ASP A 62 5.44 2.16 1.32
C ASP A 62 6.06 0.91 0.70
N LEU A 63 6.07 0.88 -0.64
CA LEU A 63 6.61 -0.25 -1.40
C LEU A 63 8.13 -0.16 -1.59
N ASP A 64 8.75 0.98 -1.23
CA ASP A 64 10.20 1.13 -1.29
C ASP A 64 10.87 0.55 -0.04
N ASP A 65 10.15 0.46 1.08
CA ASP A 65 10.61 -0.20 2.30
C ASP A 65 10.37 -1.72 2.24
N THR A 66 11.31 -2.43 1.63
CA THR A 66 11.29 -3.89 1.54
C THR A 66 11.67 -4.61 2.84
N GLU A 67 12.13 -3.90 3.88
CA GLU A 67 12.37 -4.53 5.19
C GLU A 67 11.05 -4.73 5.96
N THR A 68 10.16 -3.74 5.91
CA THR A 68 8.86 -3.80 6.61
C THR A 68 7.72 -4.24 5.70
N ASN A 69 7.75 -3.91 4.41
CA ASN A 69 6.71 -4.26 3.44
C ASN A 69 7.23 -5.27 2.43
N PHE A 70 7.13 -6.55 2.77
CA PHE A 70 7.62 -7.63 1.90
C PHE A 70 6.57 -8.70 1.66
N THR A 71 6.71 -9.38 0.53
CA THR A 71 6.03 -10.65 0.26
C THR A 71 7.05 -11.64 -0.25
N SER A 72 7.16 -12.72 0.49
CA SER A 72 7.93 -13.91 0.19
C SER A 72 6.96 -15.04 -0.17
N GLU A 73 7.49 -16.15 -0.67
CA GLU A 73 6.70 -17.30 -1.13
C GLU A 73 5.78 -17.86 -0.03
N ASN A 74 6.20 -17.76 1.24
CA ASN A 74 5.45 -18.31 2.38
C ASN A 74 5.11 -17.30 3.49
N SER A 75 5.43 -16.02 3.30
CA SER A 75 5.11 -15.00 4.29
C SER A 75 4.94 -13.64 3.64
N ALA A 76 3.99 -12.84 4.12
CA ALA A 76 3.82 -11.47 3.71
C ALA A 76 3.68 -10.58 4.93
N HIS A 77 4.44 -9.48 4.96
CA HIS A 77 4.31 -8.44 5.96
C HIS A 77 4.00 -7.11 5.28
N TYR A 78 2.98 -6.42 5.75
CA TYR A 78 2.58 -5.11 5.22
C TYR A 78 2.14 -4.17 6.33
N GLU A 79 2.70 -2.98 6.31
CA GLU A 79 2.39 -1.88 7.18
C GLU A 79 1.43 -0.93 6.46
N VAL A 80 0.15 -1.02 6.82
CA VAL A 80 -0.90 -0.23 6.18
C VAL A 80 -1.23 0.98 7.05
N PRO A 81 -0.86 2.20 6.64
CA PRO A 81 -1.26 3.39 7.37
C PRO A 81 -2.77 3.57 7.22
N ILE A 82 -3.46 3.76 8.34
CA ILE A 82 -4.90 4.00 8.37
C ILE A 82 -5.19 5.36 8.99
N ARG A 83 -6.16 6.07 8.42
CA ARG A 83 -6.53 7.40 8.87
C ARG A 83 -8.03 7.49 9.02
N GLY A 84 -8.46 7.91 10.20
CA GLY A 84 -9.82 8.38 10.42
C GLY A 84 -9.82 9.87 10.76
N PRO A 85 -11.01 10.48 10.93
CA PRO A 85 -11.15 11.90 11.25
C PRO A 85 -10.64 12.28 12.65
N LYS A 86 -10.55 11.32 13.59
CA LYS A 86 -10.08 11.59 14.96
C LYS A 86 -8.57 11.36 15.10
N GLN A 87 -8.08 10.25 14.56
CA GLN A 87 -6.69 9.84 14.74
C GLN A 87 -6.14 9.12 13.51
N LYS A 88 -4.81 9.17 13.39
CA LYS A 88 -4.03 8.36 12.44
C LYS A 88 -3.46 7.17 13.20
N GLY A 89 -3.46 6.01 12.57
CA GLY A 89 -2.88 4.79 13.10
C GLY A 89 -2.23 3.97 11.99
N GLN A 90 -1.77 2.79 12.36
CA GLN A 90 -1.08 1.89 11.46
C GLN A 90 -1.46 0.47 11.81
N VAL A 91 -1.64 -0.35 10.77
CA VAL A 91 -2.02 -1.74 10.90
C VAL A 91 -0.92 -2.58 10.31
N ASN A 92 -0.34 -3.44 11.15
CA ASN A 92 0.66 -4.40 10.74
C ASN A 92 -0.06 -5.68 10.34
N LEU A 93 0.02 -6.01 9.06
CA LEU A 93 -0.56 -7.20 8.47
C LEU A 93 0.54 -8.22 8.32
N THR A 94 0.39 -9.36 8.98
CA THR A 94 1.30 -10.51 8.79
C THR A 94 0.48 -11.70 8.34
N ALA A 95 0.80 -12.22 7.16
CA ALA A 95 0.28 -13.48 6.66
C ALA A 95 1.41 -14.50 6.63
N THR A 96 1.17 -15.68 7.18
CA THR A 96 2.10 -16.81 7.14
C THR A 96 1.40 -17.96 6.44
N GLY A 97 2.00 -18.49 5.37
CA GLY A 97 1.55 -19.71 4.73
C GLY A 97 1.90 -20.92 5.59
N SER A 98 0.89 -21.71 5.94
CA SER A 98 0.99 -22.97 6.68
C SER A 98 1.14 -24.15 5.74
#